data_AF-A0A150H141-F1
#
_entry.id   AF-A0A150H141-F1
#
_cell.length_a   1.000
_cell.length_b   1.000
_cell.length_c   1.000
_cell.angle_alpha   90.00
_cell.angle_beta   90.00
_cell.angle_gamma   90.00
#
_symmetry.space_group_name_H-M   'P 1'
#
loop_
_entity.id
_entity.type
_entity.pdbx_description
1 polymer ?
#
loop_
_entity_poly.entity_id
_entity_poly.type
_entity_poly.pdbx_seq_one_letter_code
_entity_poly.pdbx_strand_id
1 'polypeptide(L)'
;MGVFVHSVATGEGEMGDTLSGFWGDVNDQVARVCSQLRNMTELRGGYNAVGFSQGGQFLRAVAQRCQHTGPRMRTLVTLGAQHQGVMNVPGCRTLPLNSSHGACHLMQKLLGAGAYLPFVRDHVVQAQYFKDPARLAAYLEANPFLPDINNERPGQRNALYATNLGSLERLVLFRFTDDETVVPRDSAWFSFFDGSSLVPLRQQPLYTEDWIGLRSLDGAGRLVMDEVAGAHMQFSISWFRDNVVDRYLAPAKGEVAAKVEVARM
;
A
#
# COMPACT_ATOMS: atom_id res chain seq x y z
N MET A 1 -26.72 -12.26 9.59
CA MET A 1 -26.48 -11.01 8.86
C MET A 1 -25.35 -11.27 7.89
N GLY A 2 -25.54 -11.04 6.60
CA GLY A 2 -24.50 -11.25 5.59
C GLY A 2 -23.84 -9.93 5.27
N VAL A 3 -22.51 -9.87 5.36
CA VAL A 3 -21.70 -8.77 4.81
C VAL A 3 -21.28 -9.22 3.41
N PHE A 4 -21.44 -8.36 2.41
CA PHE A 4 -20.87 -8.62 1.08
C PHE A 4 -19.35 -8.49 1.15
N VAL A 5 -18.65 -9.56 0.77
CA VAL A 5 -17.18 -9.59 0.75
C VAL A 5 -16.74 -9.86 -0.68
N HIS A 6 -15.90 -8.98 -1.20
CA HIS A 6 -15.28 -9.14 -2.50
C HIS A 6 -13.77 -9.28 -2.32
N SER A 7 -13.22 -10.43 -2.74
CA SER A 7 -11.78 -10.61 -2.87
C SER A 7 -11.36 -10.12 -4.25
N VAL A 8 -10.53 -9.07 -4.28
CA VAL A 8 -10.01 -8.50 -5.52
C VAL A 8 -9.12 -9.53 -6.20
N ALA A 9 -9.33 -9.70 -7.51
CA ALA A 9 -8.48 -10.50 -8.38
C ALA A 9 -8.01 -9.64 -9.55
N THR A 10 -6.72 -9.73 -9.89
CA THR A 10 -6.08 -8.93 -10.94
C THR A 10 -5.65 -9.76 -12.15
N GLY A 11 -5.87 -11.07 -12.12
CA GLY A 11 -5.71 -12.01 -13.22
C GLY A 11 -6.87 -13.00 -13.34
N GLU A 12 -6.96 -13.68 -14.48
CA GLU A 12 -8.00 -14.69 -14.73
C GLU A 12 -7.63 -16.05 -14.11
N GLY A 13 -8.54 -16.60 -13.30
CA GLY A 13 -8.32 -17.84 -12.57
C GLY A 13 -7.27 -17.73 -11.47
N GLU A 14 -7.19 -18.73 -10.60
CA GLU A 14 -6.31 -18.73 -9.42
C GLU A 14 -4.82 -18.58 -9.79
N MET A 15 -4.38 -19.29 -10.85
CA MET A 15 -3.00 -19.19 -11.33
C MET A 15 -2.68 -17.82 -11.95
N GLY A 16 -3.59 -17.27 -12.75
CA GLY A 16 -3.41 -15.95 -13.36
C GLY A 16 -3.37 -14.85 -12.31
N ASP A 17 -4.24 -14.95 -11.29
CA ASP A 17 -4.26 -14.01 -10.18
C ASP A 17 -2.97 -14.07 -9.35
N THR A 18 -2.49 -15.28 -9.03
CA THR A 18 -1.21 -15.48 -8.34
C THR A 18 -0.04 -14.88 -9.12
N LEU A 19 0.04 -15.15 -10.43
CA LEU A 19 1.10 -14.60 -11.28
C LEU A 19 1.03 -13.08 -11.39
N SER A 20 -0.17 -12.51 -11.38
CA SER A 20 -0.37 -11.06 -11.42
C SER A 20 0.16 -10.35 -10.17
N GLY A 21 0.37 -11.08 -9.06
CA GLY A 21 1.06 -10.55 -7.88
C GLY A 21 2.56 -10.28 -8.09
N PHE A 22 3.17 -10.87 -9.12
CA PHE A 22 4.60 -10.76 -9.43
C PHE A 22 4.86 -10.05 -10.77
N TRP A 23 3.98 -10.26 -11.75
CA TRP A 23 4.17 -9.81 -13.12
C TRP A 23 3.04 -8.91 -13.60
N GLY A 24 3.38 -7.86 -14.33
CA GLY A 24 2.47 -6.89 -14.93
C GLY A 24 2.73 -5.45 -14.50
N ASP A 25 1.85 -4.56 -14.95
CA ASP A 25 1.84 -3.14 -14.59
C ASP A 25 0.81 -2.89 -13.47
N VAL A 26 1.27 -2.38 -12.32
CA VAL A 26 0.41 -2.06 -11.17
C VAL A 26 -0.56 -0.93 -11.52
N ASN A 27 -0.21 -0.01 -12.41
CA ASN A 27 -1.12 1.03 -12.88
C ASN A 27 -2.33 0.43 -13.59
N ASP A 28 -2.11 -0.56 -14.45
CA ASP A 28 -3.17 -1.30 -15.13
C ASP A 28 -4.01 -2.09 -14.13
N GLN A 29 -3.38 -2.75 -13.16
CA GLN A 29 -4.09 -3.47 -12.10
C GLN A 29 -5.02 -2.52 -11.33
N VAL A 30 -4.51 -1.36 -10.88
CA VAL A 30 -5.31 -0.35 -10.17
C VAL A 30 -6.46 0.17 -11.05
N ALA A 31 -6.22 0.43 -12.33
CA ALA A 31 -7.25 0.88 -13.25
C ALA A 31 -8.35 -0.18 -13.44
N ARG A 32 -7.98 -1.46 -13.58
CA ARG A 32 -8.92 -2.58 -13.66
C ARG A 32 -9.76 -2.69 -12.38
N VAL A 33 -9.12 -2.63 -11.21
CA VAL A 33 -9.81 -2.69 -9.91
C VAL A 33 -10.77 -1.50 -9.74
N CYS A 34 -10.36 -0.28 -10.08
CA CYS A 34 -11.26 0.88 -10.09
C CYS A 34 -12.50 0.64 -10.97
N SER A 35 -12.33 0.05 -12.16
CA SER A 35 -13.44 -0.28 -13.05
C SER A 35 -14.35 -1.36 -12.47
N GLN A 36 -13.77 -2.42 -11.91
CA GLN A 36 -14.48 -3.52 -11.27
C GLN A 36 -15.34 -3.02 -10.10
N LEU A 37 -14.77 -2.26 -9.18
CA LEU A 37 -15.48 -1.76 -8.00
C LEU A 37 -16.62 -0.81 -8.38
N ARG A 38 -16.45 0.01 -9.43
CA ARG A 38 -17.52 0.88 -9.97
C ARG A 38 -18.74 0.12 -10.48
N ASN A 39 -18.51 -1.06 -11.02
CA ASN A 39 -19.58 -1.87 -11.61
C ASN A 39 -20.30 -2.76 -10.59
N MET A 40 -19.85 -2.78 -9.33
CA MET A 40 -20.48 -3.57 -8.27
C MET A 40 -21.61 -2.78 -7.59
N THR A 41 -22.84 -3.29 -7.73
CA THR A 41 -24.03 -2.65 -7.17
C THR A 41 -24.08 -2.66 -5.64
N GLU A 42 -23.48 -3.68 -5.06
CA GLU A 42 -23.37 -3.95 -3.63
C GLU A 42 -22.50 -2.89 -2.93
N LEU A 43 -21.58 -2.27 -3.68
CA LEU A 43 -20.67 -1.26 -3.17
C LEU A 43 -21.21 0.17 -3.30
N ARG A 44 -22.39 0.40 -3.91
CA ARG A 44 -22.95 1.75 -4.16
C ARG A 44 -23.06 2.62 -2.90
N GLY A 45 -23.31 2.01 -1.74
CA GLY A 45 -23.35 2.68 -0.45
C GLY A 45 -21.98 3.09 0.11
N GLY A 46 -20.89 2.74 -0.58
CA GLY A 46 -19.52 2.80 -0.09
C GLY A 46 -19.08 1.48 0.53
N TYR A 47 -17.78 1.34 0.74
CA TYR A 47 -17.15 0.09 1.16
C TYR A 47 -15.94 0.35 2.05
N ASN A 48 -15.56 -0.66 2.83
CA ASN A 48 -14.28 -0.70 3.52
C ASN A 48 -13.31 -1.59 2.74
N ALA A 49 -12.01 -1.31 2.84
CA ALA A 49 -10.97 -2.06 2.17
C ALA A 49 -9.92 -2.54 3.18
N VAL A 50 -9.43 -3.77 2.97
CA VAL A 50 -8.31 -4.36 3.72
C VAL A 50 -7.25 -4.77 2.72
N GLY A 51 -6.06 -4.20 2.84
CA GLY A 51 -4.91 -4.54 1.99
C GLY A 51 -3.83 -5.25 2.77
N PHE A 52 -3.42 -6.43 2.30
CA PHE A 52 -2.34 -7.21 2.88
C PHE A 52 -1.07 -7.01 2.08
N SER A 53 0.04 -6.72 2.78
CA SER A 53 1.35 -6.48 2.16
C SER A 53 1.23 -5.49 0.99
N GLN A 54 1.68 -5.86 -0.22
CA GLN A 54 1.61 -4.98 -1.39
C GLN A 54 0.20 -4.49 -1.73
N GLY A 55 -0.84 -5.29 -1.42
CA GLY A 55 -2.23 -4.92 -1.62
C GLY A 55 -2.65 -3.66 -0.85
N GLY A 56 -1.93 -3.32 0.24
CA GLY A 56 -2.17 -2.09 0.98
C GLY A 56 -1.84 -0.83 0.17
N GLN A 57 -0.67 -0.73 -0.44
CA GLN A 57 -0.37 0.43 -1.30
C GLN A 57 -1.17 0.42 -2.61
N PHE A 58 -1.61 -0.75 -3.09
CA PHE A 58 -2.46 -0.82 -4.28
C PHE A 58 -3.87 -0.31 -4.00
N LEU A 59 -4.47 -0.71 -2.87
CA LEU A 59 -5.77 -0.16 -2.46
C LEU A 59 -5.66 1.33 -2.08
N ARG A 60 -4.53 1.78 -1.55
CA ARG A 60 -4.27 3.22 -1.41
C ARG A 60 -4.26 3.93 -2.76
N ALA A 61 -3.65 3.34 -3.79
CA ALA A 61 -3.69 3.89 -5.15
C ALA A 61 -5.11 3.92 -5.72
N VAL A 62 -5.93 2.90 -5.47
CA VAL A 62 -7.37 2.90 -5.80
C VAL A 62 -8.07 4.08 -5.11
N ALA A 63 -7.86 4.27 -3.81
CA ALA A 63 -8.42 5.42 -3.08
C ALA A 63 -7.97 6.75 -3.71
N GLN A 64 -6.68 6.92 -4.00
CA GLN A 64 -6.17 8.16 -4.59
C GLN A 64 -6.70 8.42 -6.02
N ARG A 65 -6.83 7.37 -6.84
CA ARG A 65 -7.12 7.52 -8.29
C ARG A 65 -8.60 7.50 -8.63
N CYS A 66 -9.46 6.81 -7.88
CA CYS A 66 -10.86 6.62 -8.29
C CYS A 66 -11.93 6.89 -7.22
N GLN A 67 -11.57 7.34 -6.01
CA GLN A 67 -12.53 7.70 -4.96
C GLN A 67 -13.61 8.70 -5.43
N HIS A 68 -13.22 9.72 -6.20
CA HIS A 68 -14.15 10.73 -6.73
C HIS A 68 -15.13 10.19 -7.78
N THR A 69 -14.84 9.04 -8.40
CA THR A 69 -15.73 8.39 -9.36
C THR A 69 -16.72 7.41 -8.70
N GLY A 70 -16.56 7.17 -7.40
CA GLY A 70 -17.36 6.21 -6.65
C GLY A 70 -17.04 4.74 -7.00
N PRO A 71 -17.63 3.77 -6.27
CA PRO A 71 -18.19 3.93 -4.93
C PRO A 71 -17.14 4.44 -3.93
N ARG A 72 -17.57 5.06 -2.83
CA ARG A 72 -16.63 5.65 -1.86
C ARG A 72 -16.02 4.60 -0.94
N MET A 73 -14.70 4.50 -0.93
CA MET A 73 -13.96 3.83 0.13
C MET A 73 -14.10 4.66 1.42
N ARG A 74 -14.61 4.06 2.49
CA ARG A 74 -14.80 4.70 3.79
C ARG A 74 -13.58 4.51 4.66
N THR A 75 -13.26 3.25 4.97
CA THR A 75 -12.07 2.88 5.74
C THR A 75 -11.10 2.07 4.88
N LEU A 76 -9.82 2.41 4.95
CA LEU A 76 -8.73 1.59 4.44
C LEU A 76 -7.89 1.07 5.62
N VAL A 77 -7.81 -0.24 5.77
CA VAL A 77 -6.89 -0.91 6.69
C VAL A 77 -5.76 -1.55 5.90
N THR A 78 -4.52 -1.29 6.26
CA THR A 78 -3.36 -1.93 5.63
C THR A 78 -2.56 -2.70 6.65
N LEU A 79 -2.15 -3.92 6.30
CA LEU A 79 -1.33 -4.79 7.15
C LEU A 79 0.02 -4.99 6.48
N GLY A 80 1.09 -4.47 7.10
CA GLY A 80 2.46 -4.65 6.62
C GLY A 80 2.69 -4.08 5.21
N ALA A 81 1.95 -3.04 4.81
CA ALA A 81 2.06 -2.46 3.48
C ALA A 81 3.36 -1.67 3.30
N GLN A 82 3.80 -1.46 2.06
CA GLN A 82 5.07 -0.77 1.78
C GLN A 82 4.79 0.60 1.18
N HIS A 83 4.22 1.51 1.98
CA HIS A 83 3.75 2.80 1.49
C HIS A 83 4.84 3.75 0.98
N GLN A 84 6.08 3.61 1.44
CA GLN A 84 7.27 4.26 0.89
C GLN A 84 8.14 3.29 0.06
N GLY A 85 7.61 2.12 -0.28
CA GLY A 85 8.33 1.10 -1.03
C GLY A 85 9.26 0.25 -0.19
N VAL A 86 10.09 -0.51 -0.88
CA VAL A 86 11.15 -1.34 -0.28
C VAL A 86 12.49 -1.01 -0.90
N MET A 87 13.56 -1.16 -0.14
CA MET A 87 14.93 -0.94 -0.61
C MET A 87 15.75 -2.24 -0.75
N ASN A 88 15.21 -3.39 -0.34
CA ASN A 88 15.87 -4.68 -0.48
C ASN A 88 15.08 -5.62 -1.38
N VAL A 89 15.80 -6.35 -2.23
CA VAL A 89 15.28 -7.57 -2.88
C VAL A 89 15.40 -8.75 -1.89
N PRO A 90 14.41 -9.67 -1.84
CA PRO A 90 14.48 -10.86 -0.99
C PRO A 90 15.79 -11.63 -1.19
N GLY A 91 16.52 -11.92 -0.10
CA GLY A 91 17.75 -12.73 -0.13
C GLY A 91 19.05 -12.02 0.27
N CYS A 92 19.13 -10.69 0.21
CA CYS A 92 20.21 -9.94 0.89
C CYS A 92 19.77 -9.71 2.36
N ARG A 93 19.89 -10.77 3.17
CA ARG A 93 19.61 -10.71 4.60
C ARG A 93 20.56 -9.72 5.29
N THR A 94 20.00 -9.03 6.27
CA THR A 94 20.60 -8.20 7.32
C THR A 94 22.05 -8.57 7.67
N LEU A 95 23.01 -8.05 6.91
CA LEU A 95 24.33 -7.79 7.45
C LEU A 95 24.28 -6.40 8.09
N PRO A 96 24.89 -6.22 9.28
CA PRO A 96 24.94 -4.93 9.94
C PRO A 96 25.40 -3.86 8.94
N LEU A 97 24.81 -2.66 8.99
CA LEU A 97 25.24 -1.48 8.25
C LEU A 97 26.76 -1.19 8.38
N ASN A 98 27.44 -1.85 9.32
CA ASN A 98 28.87 -1.71 9.61
C ASN A 98 29.71 -2.99 9.40
N SER A 99 29.21 -4.03 8.71
CA SER A 99 29.99 -5.27 8.52
C SER A 99 29.98 -5.74 7.06
N SER A 100 31.07 -5.41 6.35
CA SER A 100 31.49 -5.94 5.03
C SER A 100 31.03 -5.15 3.79
N HIS A 101 31.80 -4.12 3.45
CA HIS A 101 31.75 -3.40 2.19
C HIS A 101 32.08 -4.32 1.01
N GLY A 102 31.23 -4.37 -0.01
CA GLY A 102 31.55 -5.00 -1.30
C GLY A 102 30.35 -5.66 -1.96
N ALA A 103 30.14 -6.95 -1.68
CA ALA A 103 29.27 -7.81 -2.50
C ALA A 103 27.75 -7.57 -2.34
N CYS A 104 27.19 -7.50 -1.12
CA CYS A 104 25.74 -7.28 -0.95
C CYS A 104 25.34 -5.84 -1.30
N HIS A 105 26.16 -4.84 -0.96
CA HIS A 105 25.90 -3.46 -1.40
C HIS A 105 26.04 -3.28 -2.92
N LEU A 106 27.02 -3.94 -3.56
CA LEU A 106 27.12 -3.99 -5.02
C LEU A 106 25.94 -4.74 -5.62
N MET A 107 25.51 -5.86 -5.03
CA MET A 107 24.34 -6.62 -5.46
C MET A 107 23.06 -5.81 -5.31
N GLN A 108 22.84 -5.12 -4.19
CA GLN A 108 21.71 -4.19 -4.03
C GLN A 108 21.78 -3.03 -5.02
N LYS A 109 22.98 -2.47 -5.29
CA LYS A 109 23.14 -1.46 -6.35
C LYS A 109 22.81 -2.00 -7.74
N LEU A 110 23.22 -3.23 -8.05
CA LEU A 110 22.94 -3.89 -9.33
C LEU A 110 21.46 -4.27 -9.46
N LEU A 111 20.85 -4.77 -8.38
CA LEU A 111 19.43 -5.10 -8.30
C LEU A 111 18.56 -3.84 -8.36
N GLY A 112 18.97 -2.76 -7.68
CA GLY A 112 18.31 -1.47 -7.76
C GLY A 112 18.46 -0.79 -9.12
N ALA A 113 19.64 -0.90 -9.75
CA ALA A 113 19.80 -0.53 -11.16
C ALA A 113 18.90 -1.37 -12.07
N GLY A 114 18.83 -2.68 -11.80
CA GLY A 114 18.00 -3.64 -12.51
C GLY A 114 16.52 -3.34 -12.40
N ALA A 115 16.04 -2.94 -11.21
CA ALA A 115 14.66 -2.56 -10.95
C ALA A 115 14.18 -1.40 -11.83
N TYR A 116 15.09 -0.52 -12.24
CA TYR A 116 14.77 0.65 -13.09
C TYR A 116 15.02 0.41 -14.58
N LEU A 117 15.42 -0.79 -15.00
CA LEU A 117 15.49 -1.15 -16.42
C LEU A 117 14.07 -1.17 -17.02
N PRO A 118 13.87 -0.71 -18.27
CA PRO A 118 12.53 -0.55 -18.85
C PRO A 118 11.65 -1.80 -18.75
N PHE A 119 12.14 -2.96 -19.20
CA PHE A 119 11.37 -4.21 -19.12
C PHE A 119 11.01 -4.59 -17.67
N VAL A 120 11.95 -4.40 -16.73
CA VAL A 120 11.76 -4.79 -15.33
C VAL A 120 10.77 -3.86 -14.64
N ARG A 121 10.96 -2.54 -14.77
CA ARG A 121 10.09 -1.55 -14.13
C ARG A 121 8.66 -1.58 -14.68
N ASP A 122 8.47 -1.98 -15.94
CA ASP A 122 7.16 -1.98 -16.60
C ASP A 122 6.42 -3.34 -16.44
N HIS A 123 7.12 -4.42 -16.06
CA HIS A 123 6.53 -5.77 -16.00
C HIS A 123 6.77 -6.56 -14.71
N VAL A 124 7.59 -6.07 -13.77
CA VAL A 124 7.78 -6.68 -12.45
C VAL A 124 7.13 -5.82 -11.40
N VAL A 125 6.14 -6.37 -10.72
CA VAL A 125 5.32 -5.65 -9.73
C VAL A 125 6.18 -5.09 -8.59
N GLN A 126 7.14 -5.87 -8.09
CA GLN A 126 8.04 -5.48 -7.00
C GLN A 126 8.95 -4.31 -7.39
N ALA A 127 9.36 -4.22 -8.66
CA ALA A 127 10.20 -3.13 -9.14
C ALA A 127 9.48 -1.78 -9.12
N GLN A 128 8.16 -1.80 -9.29
CA GLN A 128 7.30 -0.61 -9.32
C GLN A 128 7.09 0.03 -7.94
N TYR A 129 7.51 -0.61 -6.87
CA TYR A 129 7.62 0.01 -5.54
C TYR A 129 8.99 -0.19 -4.90
N PHE A 130 10.00 -0.47 -5.72
CA PHE A 130 11.39 -0.46 -5.27
C PHE A 130 11.92 0.99 -5.22
N LYS A 131 12.44 1.39 -4.07
CA LYS A 131 12.96 2.73 -3.78
C LYS A 131 14.38 2.63 -3.25
N ASP A 132 15.37 2.92 -4.09
CA ASP A 132 16.77 2.98 -3.70
C ASP A 132 17.08 4.35 -3.04
N PRO A 133 17.34 4.40 -1.71
CA PRO A 133 17.65 5.65 -1.04
C PRO A 133 18.99 6.27 -1.49
N ALA A 134 19.90 5.49 -2.09
CA ALA A 134 21.15 6.00 -2.64
C ALA A 134 21.01 6.52 -4.08
N ARG A 135 19.88 6.24 -4.75
CA ARG A 135 19.62 6.62 -6.15
C ARG A 135 18.23 7.23 -6.34
N LEU A 136 17.84 8.14 -5.44
CA LEU A 136 16.54 8.80 -5.49
C LEU A 136 16.23 9.48 -6.82
N ALA A 137 17.23 10.05 -7.51
CA ALA A 137 17.02 10.64 -8.83
C ALA A 137 16.56 9.59 -9.87
N ALA A 138 17.19 8.42 -9.90
CA ALA A 138 16.81 7.33 -10.81
C ALA A 138 15.43 6.74 -10.44
N TYR A 139 15.16 6.61 -9.14
CA TYR A 139 13.83 6.23 -8.63
C TYR A 139 12.74 7.20 -9.11
N LEU A 140 12.95 8.51 -8.88
CA LEU A 140 12.03 9.57 -9.26
C LEU A 140 11.91 9.74 -10.76
N GLU A 141 12.86 9.29 -11.56
CA GLU A 141 12.79 9.34 -13.03
C GLU A 141 12.05 8.11 -13.57
N ALA A 142 12.50 6.92 -13.18
CA ALA A 142 12.17 5.66 -13.85
C ALA A 142 10.99 4.90 -13.23
N ASN A 143 10.75 4.99 -11.92
CA ASN A 143 9.72 4.16 -11.30
C ASN A 143 8.31 4.65 -11.69
N PRO A 144 7.47 3.80 -12.31
CA PRO A 144 6.21 4.25 -12.93
C PRO A 144 5.02 4.32 -11.95
N PHE A 145 5.17 3.88 -10.70
CA PHE A 145 4.04 3.72 -9.78
C PHE A 145 4.24 4.48 -8.47
N LEU A 146 5.27 4.13 -7.70
CA LEU A 146 5.40 4.64 -6.34
C LEU A 146 5.63 6.17 -6.27
N PRO A 147 6.51 6.79 -7.09
CA PRO A 147 6.64 8.26 -7.12
C PRO A 147 5.36 8.99 -7.52
N ASP A 148 4.52 8.38 -8.35
CA ASP A 148 3.22 8.95 -8.75
C ASP A 148 2.28 8.95 -7.55
N ILE A 149 2.00 7.78 -6.96
CA ILE A 149 1.04 7.70 -5.85
C ILE A 149 1.56 8.34 -4.56
N ASN A 150 2.83 8.70 -4.47
CA ASN A 150 3.37 9.49 -3.37
C ASN A 150 3.51 10.99 -3.70
N ASN A 151 3.11 11.42 -4.90
CA ASN A 151 3.24 12.81 -5.36
C ASN A 151 4.68 13.36 -5.21
N GLU A 152 5.69 12.52 -5.44
CA GLU A 152 7.09 12.87 -5.17
C GLU A 152 7.72 13.73 -6.27
N ARG A 153 7.20 13.65 -7.51
CA ARG A 153 7.74 14.35 -8.68
C ARG A 153 7.35 15.84 -8.67
N PRO A 154 8.31 16.78 -8.52
CA PRO A 154 8.02 18.21 -8.58
C PRO A 154 7.39 18.60 -9.92
N GLY A 155 6.37 19.46 -9.89
CA GLY A 155 5.65 19.90 -11.09
C GLY A 155 4.67 18.87 -11.69
N GLN A 156 4.64 17.62 -11.20
CA GLN A 156 3.72 16.56 -11.65
C GLN A 156 2.73 16.12 -10.55
N ARG A 157 2.72 16.81 -9.41
CA ARG A 157 1.87 16.46 -8.26
C ARG A 157 0.38 16.56 -8.64
N ASN A 158 -0.37 15.51 -8.33
CA ASN A 158 -1.80 15.47 -8.56
C ASN A 158 -2.57 15.86 -7.29
N ALA A 159 -3.18 17.05 -7.28
CA ALA A 159 -3.95 17.56 -6.15
C ALA A 159 -5.18 16.68 -5.81
N LEU A 160 -5.73 15.94 -6.78
CA LEU A 160 -6.85 15.02 -6.51
C LEU A 160 -6.44 13.89 -5.58
N TYR A 161 -5.17 13.48 -5.54
CA TYR A 161 -4.72 12.42 -4.65
C TYR A 161 -4.90 12.81 -3.17
N ALA A 162 -4.58 14.05 -2.82
CA ALA A 162 -4.80 14.57 -1.46
C ALA A 162 -6.29 14.68 -1.12
N THR A 163 -7.10 15.22 -2.03
CA THR A 163 -8.56 15.31 -1.85
C THR A 163 -9.20 13.93 -1.67
N ASN A 164 -8.79 12.97 -2.50
CA ASN A 164 -9.37 11.63 -2.52
C ASN A 164 -8.96 10.83 -1.28
N LEU A 165 -7.66 10.71 -0.99
CA LEU A 165 -7.20 9.97 0.19
C LEU A 165 -7.66 10.66 1.48
N GLY A 166 -7.62 12.00 1.55
CA GLY A 166 -8.09 12.79 2.68
C GLY A 166 -9.60 12.68 2.97
N SER A 167 -10.38 12.15 2.01
CA SER A 167 -11.81 11.91 2.18
C SER A 167 -12.15 10.61 2.92
N LEU A 168 -11.18 9.72 3.16
CA LEU A 168 -11.40 8.50 3.94
C LEU A 168 -11.91 8.83 5.35
N GLU A 169 -12.91 8.10 5.83
CA GLU A 169 -13.35 8.17 7.22
C GLU A 169 -12.23 7.70 8.17
N ARG A 170 -11.42 6.74 7.72
CA ARG A 170 -10.25 6.26 8.46
C ARG A 170 -9.20 5.60 7.56
N LEU A 171 -7.94 5.86 7.86
CA LEU A 171 -6.78 5.15 7.33
C LEU A 171 -6.06 4.48 8.51
N VAL A 172 -6.03 3.15 8.54
CA VAL A 172 -5.37 2.36 9.59
C VAL A 172 -4.16 1.66 9.02
N LEU A 173 -3.00 1.92 9.61
CA LEU A 173 -1.70 1.42 9.17
C LEU A 173 -1.14 0.48 10.22
N PHE A 174 -1.14 -0.83 9.94
CA PHE A 174 -0.52 -1.83 10.79
C PHE A 174 0.91 -2.15 10.36
N ARG A 175 1.86 -2.03 11.29
CA ARG A 175 3.25 -2.48 11.13
C ARG A 175 3.50 -3.76 11.93
N PHE A 176 4.22 -4.71 11.36
CA PHE A 176 4.66 -5.91 12.09
C PHE A 176 5.95 -5.62 12.87
N THR A 177 6.01 -6.01 14.14
CA THR A 177 7.15 -5.71 15.02
C THR A 177 8.44 -6.36 14.53
N ASP A 178 8.35 -7.58 14.00
CA ASP A 178 9.50 -8.39 13.57
C ASP A 178 9.52 -8.60 12.05
N ASP A 179 9.05 -7.60 11.30
CA ASP A 179 9.02 -7.67 9.84
C ASP A 179 10.42 -7.61 9.22
N GLU A 180 10.83 -8.71 8.61
CA GLU A 180 12.07 -8.81 7.81
C GLU A 180 11.80 -8.82 6.29
N THR A 181 10.53 -8.89 5.88
CA THR A 181 10.14 -8.95 4.46
C THR A 181 10.03 -7.55 3.88
N VAL A 182 9.42 -6.64 4.63
CA VAL A 182 9.35 -5.22 4.28
C VAL A 182 10.58 -4.53 4.86
N VAL A 183 11.44 -4.02 3.98
CA VAL A 183 12.64 -3.29 4.41
C VAL A 183 12.68 -1.89 3.78
N PRO A 184 12.65 -0.82 4.59
CA PRO A 184 12.45 -0.82 6.05
C PRO A 184 11.01 -1.18 6.44
N ARG A 185 10.82 -1.92 7.55
CA ARG A 185 9.49 -2.27 8.08
C ARG A 185 8.62 -1.05 8.35
N ASP A 186 9.27 0.06 8.69
CA ASP A 186 8.67 1.36 8.95
C ASP A 186 8.02 1.98 7.70
N SER A 187 8.24 1.42 6.51
CA SER A 187 7.47 1.75 5.32
C SER A 187 5.96 1.46 5.48
N ALA A 188 5.56 0.55 6.38
CA ALA A 188 4.15 0.37 6.76
C ALA A 188 3.53 1.62 7.38
N TRP A 189 4.37 2.45 7.99
CA TRP A 189 4.05 3.72 8.60
C TRP A 189 4.59 4.89 7.79
N PHE A 190 4.69 4.73 6.46
CA PHE A 190 5.20 5.74 5.53
C PHE A 190 6.60 6.28 5.86
N SER A 191 7.38 5.63 6.72
CA SER A 191 8.72 6.09 7.07
C SER A 191 9.74 5.44 6.14
N PHE A 192 10.82 6.16 5.81
CA PHE A 192 11.82 5.66 4.88
C PHE A 192 13.20 6.29 5.11
N PHE A 193 14.24 5.71 4.52
CA PHE A 193 15.59 6.24 4.59
C PHE A 193 15.81 7.45 3.67
N ASP A 194 16.49 8.47 4.17
CA ASP A 194 16.97 9.63 3.38
C ASP A 194 18.36 9.42 2.75
N GLY A 195 18.81 8.16 2.71
CA GLY A 195 20.18 7.78 2.35
C GLY A 195 21.00 7.33 3.55
N SER A 196 20.76 7.88 4.75
CA SER A 196 21.55 7.55 5.94
C SER A 196 20.70 7.20 7.17
N SER A 197 19.59 7.91 7.35
CA SER A 197 18.78 7.86 8.56
C SER A 197 17.34 7.55 8.21
N LEU A 198 16.67 6.77 9.07
CA LEU A 198 15.24 6.51 8.93
C LEU A 198 14.48 7.78 9.32
N VAL A 199 13.75 8.35 8.36
CA VAL A 199 12.93 9.55 8.55
C VAL A 199 11.47 9.14 8.80
N PRO A 200 10.91 9.45 9.98
CA PRO A 200 9.52 9.18 10.29
C PRO A 200 8.55 9.94 9.37
N LEU A 201 7.33 9.41 9.17
CA LEU A 201 6.24 10.07 8.40
C LEU A 201 6.14 11.57 8.68
N ARG A 202 6.01 11.96 9.95
CA ARG A 202 5.73 13.36 10.35
C ARG A 202 6.86 14.34 10.06
N GLN A 203 8.05 13.85 9.71
CA GLN A 203 9.21 14.67 9.35
C GLN A 203 9.44 14.75 7.84
N GLN A 204 8.71 13.98 7.04
CA GLN A 204 8.90 13.95 5.60
C GLN A 204 8.11 15.08 4.90
N PRO A 205 8.64 15.62 3.79
CA PRO A 205 7.94 16.62 2.97
C PRO A 205 6.53 16.18 2.54
N LEU A 206 6.35 14.91 2.19
CA LEU A 206 5.04 14.33 1.85
C LEU A 206 3.97 14.59 2.91
N TYR A 207 4.35 14.60 4.19
CA TYR A 207 3.46 14.92 5.30
C TYR A 207 3.42 16.42 5.60
N THR A 208 4.57 17.07 5.74
CA THR A 208 4.63 18.47 6.17
C THR A 208 4.01 19.43 5.17
N GLU A 209 4.08 19.13 3.88
CA GLU A 209 3.42 19.85 2.78
C GLU A 209 2.10 19.20 2.34
N ASP A 210 1.69 18.10 3.00
CA ASP A 210 0.41 17.40 2.80
C ASP A 210 0.12 16.93 1.36
N TRP A 211 1.14 16.40 0.67
CA TRP A 211 1.08 16.08 -0.77
C TRP A 211 -0.04 15.10 -1.14
N ILE A 212 -0.41 14.21 -0.23
CA ILE A 212 -1.46 13.20 -0.43
C ILE A 212 -2.50 13.21 0.69
N GLY A 213 -2.59 14.27 1.51
CA GLY A 213 -3.65 14.43 2.51
C GLY A 213 -3.43 13.70 3.85
N LEU A 214 -2.24 13.15 4.11
CA LEU A 214 -1.95 12.44 5.37
C LEU A 214 -1.96 13.36 6.59
N ARG A 215 -1.45 14.60 6.49
CA ARG A 215 -1.45 15.54 7.61
C ARG A 215 -2.87 15.98 7.93
N SER A 216 -3.69 16.16 6.90
CA SER A 216 -5.12 16.45 7.08
C SER A 216 -5.89 15.27 7.73
N LEU A 217 -5.55 14.02 7.40
CA LEU A 217 -6.12 12.84 8.07
C LEU A 217 -5.67 12.73 9.53
N ASP A 218 -4.37 12.91 9.80
CA ASP A 218 -3.79 12.85 11.15
C ASP A 218 -4.39 13.94 12.05
N GLY A 219 -4.42 15.19 11.58
CA GLY A 219 -5.01 16.31 12.32
C GLY A 219 -6.50 16.16 12.60
N ALA A 220 -7.23 15.37 11.81
CA ALA A 220 -8.63 15.03 12.04
C ALA A 220 -8.83 13.76 12.90
N GLY A 221 -7.76 13.13 13.40
CA GLY A 221 -7.83 11.88 14.17
C GLY A 221 -8.27 10.67 13.33
N ARG A 222 -8.13 10.73 12.01
CA ARG A 222 -8.54 9.69 11.05
C ARG A 222 -7.39 8.83 10.55
N LEU A 223 -6.15 9.18 10.86
CA LEU A 223 -4.97 8.33 10.65
C LEU A 223 -4.66 7.55 11.94
N VAL A 224 -4.65 6.22 11.85
CA VAL A 224 -4.30 5.33 12.96
C VAL A 224 -3.04 4.56 12.58
N MET A 225 -2.07 4.52 13.48
CA MET A 225 -0.81 3.81 13.30
C MET A 225 -0.66 2.82 14.46
N ASP A 226 -0.81 1.54 14.18
CA ASP A 226 -0.80 0.47 15.18
C ASP A 226 0.17 -0.65 14.79
N GLU A 227 0.47 -1.51 15.76
CA GLU A 227 1.39 -2.63 15.59
C GLU A 227 0.70 -3.99 15.66
N VAL A 228 1.33 -4.96 15.01
CA VAL A 228 1.02 -6.38 15.11
C VAL A 228 2.28 -7.09 15.57
N ALA A 229 2.21 -7.83 16.68
CA ALA A 229 3.35 -8.61 17.13
C ALA A 229 3.63 -9.76 16.17
N GLY A 230 4.91 -9.96 15.82
CA GLY A 230 5.38 -11.08 15.01
C GLY A 230 5.93 -10.67 13.64
N ALA A 231 6.23 -11.69 12.82
CA ALA A 231 6.80 -11.52 11.49
C ALA A 231 5.74 -11.12 10.45
N HIS A 232 6.19 -10.84 9.22
CA HIS A 232 5.34 -10.39 8.13
C HIS A 232 4.11 -11.30 7.90
N MET A 233 2.91 -10.73 7.93
CA MET A 233 1.62 -11.42 7.78
C MET A 233 1.32 -12.47 8.87
N GLN A 234 2.10 -12.51 9.95
CA GLN A 234 1.90 -13.45 11.05
C GLN A 234 0.96 -12.87 12.10
N PHE A 235 -0.32 -13.27 12.05
CA PHE A 235 -1.31 -12.95 13.08
C PHE A 235 -2.37 -14.07 13.16
N SER A 236 -3.03 -14.20 14.30
CA SER A 236 -4.13 -15.17 14.44
C SER A 236 -5.44 -14.61 13.87
N ILE A 237 -6.35 -15.51 13.49
CA ILE A 237 -7.72 -15.13 13.08
C ILE A 237 -8.45 -14.38 14.20
N SER A 238 -8.25 -14.80 15.47
CA SER A 238 -8.83 -14.09 16.63
C SER A 238 -8.30 -12.66 16.72
N TRP A 239 -6.99 -12.46 16.54
CA TRP A 239 -6.40 -11.14 16.53
C TRP A 239 -6.99 -10.28 15.41
N PHE A 240 -7.10 -10.82 14.18
CA PHE A 240 -7.67 -10.07 13.05
C PHE A 240 -9.12 -9.69 13.29
N ARG A 241 -9.94 -10.60 13.82
CA ARG A 241 -11.32 -10.30 14.19
C ARG A 241 -11.38 -9.16 15.22
N ASP A 242 -10.66 -9.31 16.32
CA ASP A 242 -10.79 -8.42 17.48
C ASP A 242 -10.12 -7.05 17.26
N ASN A 243 -9.10 -6.97 16.40
CA ASN A 243 -8.31 -5.75 16.18
C ASN A 243 -8.57 -5.07 14.83
N VAL A 244 -9.13 -5.78 13.84
CA VAL A 244 -9.44 -5.22 12.53
C VAL A 244 -10.94 -5.19 12.29
N VAL A 245 -11.59 -6.35 12.32
CA VAL A 245 -13.02 -6.47 11.95
C VAL A 245 -13.90 -5.71 12.92
N ASP A 246 -13.83 -6.05 14.21
CA ASP A 246 -14.73 -5.49 15.23
C ASP A 246 -14.48 -4.01 15.49
N ARG A 247 -13.26 -3.52 15.24
CA ARG A 247 -12.87 -2.12 15.48
C ARG A 247 -13.14 -1.20 14.31
N TYR A 248 -12.91 -1.65 13.08
CA TYR A 248 -12.86 -0.77 11.92
C TYR A 248 -13.79 -1.16 10.77
N LEU A 249 -14.27 -2.41 10.72
CA LEU A 249 -15.07 -2.90 9.60
C LEU A 249 -16.52 -3.19 9.97
N ALA A 250 -16.80 -3.50 11.24
CA ALA A 250 -18.15 -3.73 11.72
C ALA A 250 -18.97 -2.42 11.64
N PRO A 251 -20.25 -2.48 11.21
CA PRO A 251 -21.12 -1.32 11.27
C PRO A 251 -21.22 -0.81 12.72
N ALA A 252 -21.34 0.50 12.89
CA ALA A 252 -21.55 1.09 14.21
C ALA A 252 -22.74 0.39 14.88
N LYS A 253 -22.62 0.09 16.19
CA LYS A 253 -23.68 -0.57 16.97
C LYS A 253 -25.00 0.21 16.78
N GLY A 254 -25.90 -0.30 15.93
CA GLY A 254 -27.20 0.33 15.62
C GLY A 254 -27.57 0.42 14.13
N GLU A 255 -26.63 0.26 13.18
CA GLU A 255 -26.96 0.24 11.75
C GLU A 255 -27.23 -1.19 11.24
N VAL A 256 -28.42 -1.41 10.67
CA VAL A 256 -28.83 -2.69 10.09
C VAL A 256 -28.25 -2.83 8.69
N ALA A 257 -27.33 -3.78 8.50
CA ALA A 257 -26.81 -4.13 7.18
C ALA A 257 -27.93 -4.65 6.26
N ALA A 258 -28.02 -4.08 5.05
CA ALA A 258 -28.98 -4.49 4.03
C ALA A 258 -28.71 -5.94 3.59
N LYS A 259 -29.78 -6.76 3.57
CA LYS A 259 -29.75 -8.16 3.12
C LYS A 259 -29.67 -8.21 1.60
N VAL A 260 -28.76 -9.03 1.04
CA VAL A 260 -28.93 -9.64 -0.29
C VAL A 260 -28.33 -11.05 -0.28
N GLU A 261 -29.04 -11.98 -0.90
CA GLU A 261 -28.77 -13.43 -0.97
C GLU A 261 -27.56 -13.77 -1.85
N VAL A 262 -26.89 -14.87 -1.49
CA VAL A 262 -25.66 -15.38 -2.14
C VAL A 262 -26.04 -16.19 -3.38
N ALA A 263 -25.51 -15.82 -4.54
CA ALA A 263 -25.33 -16.72 -5.67
C ALA A 263 -23.85 -17.10 -5.77
N ARG A 264 -23.54 -18.38 -5.56
CA ARG A 264 -22.21 -18.96 -5.82
C ARG A 264 -22.11 -19.33 -7.31
N MET A 265 -21.03 -18.90 -7.96
CA MET A 265 -20.33 -19.63 -9.02
C MET A 265 -18.85 -19.44 -8.82
#